data_AF-A0A8B8IJL9-F1
#
_entry.id   AF-A0A8B8IJL9-F1
#
_cell.length_a   1.000
_cell.length_b   1.000
_cell.length_c   1.000
_cell.angle_alpha   90.00
_cell.angle_beta   90.00
_cell.angle_gamma   90.00
#
_symmetry.space_group_name_H-M   'P 1'
#
loop_
_entity.id
_entity.type
_entity.pdbx_description
1 polymer ?
#
loop_
_entity_poly.entity_id
_entity_poly.type
_entity_poly.pdbx_seq_one_letter_code
_entity_poly.pdbx_strand_id
1 'polypeptide(L)'
;MAALAKLGMIMAYFYLCDRTNFFMKENKYYSEWSFWLPVGYVFALGLFFTDESRSSSHSRVLNRDQTNEWKGWMQLVILVYQVTGASKVLPIYMLVRALVSSYLFLTGYGHFYYTWKTGDTGLVRYFRVIFRLNFLTVVLCLTMNRPYQFYSFIPLVSFWYTLMFVIFALPPHITPSSSHTMETKPYQYLYIAIKVIGLLTIVTVLYMSEVFFQKIFVTRPWKALFVNADDDIHQWWLDWKQDRYSMTYGI
;
A
#
# COMPACT_ATOMS: atom_id res chain seq x y z
N MET A 1 17.88 -19.11 12.83
CA MET A 1 17.59 -20.39 12.15
C MET A 1 16.11 -20.79 12.21
N ALA A 2 15.48 -20.89 13.38
CA ALA A 2 14.08 -21.33 13.48
C ALA A 2 13.06 -20.51 12.65
N ALA A 3 13.16 -19.17 12.63
CA ALA A 3 12.26 -18.34 11.84
C ALA A 3 12.40 -18.55 10.32
N LEU A 4 13.63 -18.75 9.85
CA LEU A 4 13.91 -19.04 8.44
C LEU A 4 13.40 -20.42 8.04
N ALA A 5 13.54 -21.42 8.92
CA ALA A 5 12.97 -22.74 8.70
C ALA A 5 11.44 -22.71 8.63
N LYS A 6 10.78 -21.95 9.53
CA LYS A 6 9.32 -21.74 9.48
C LYS A 6 8.90 -21.09 8.16
N LEU A 7 9.60 -20.03 7.74
CA LEU A 7 9.33 -19.38 6.45
C LEU A 7 9.50 -20.37 5.29
N GLY A 8 10.59 -21.14 5.27
CA GLY A 8 10.84 -22.16 4.25
C GLY A 8 9.74 -23.21 4.18
N MET A 9 9.25 -23.71 5.33
CA MET A 9 8.13 -24.65 5.37
C MET A 9 6.83 -24.02 4.84
N ILE A 10 6.52 -22.77 5.19
CA ILE A 10 5.33 -22.07 4.67
C ILE A 10 5.44 -21.88 3.15
N MET A 11 6.61 -21.48 2.65
CA MET A 11 6.84 -21.30 1.22
C MET A 11 6.77 -22.63 0.45
N ALA A 12 7.33 -23.71 1.01
CA ALA A 12 7.23 -25.05 0.44
C ALA A 12 5.77 -25.53 0.39
N TYR A 13 5.00 -25.28 1.45
CA TYR A 13 3.57 -25.58 1.48
C TYR A 13 2.82 -24.82 0.38
N PHE A 14 3.02 -23.52 0.24
CA PHE A 14 2.40 -22.74 -0.84
C PHE A 14 2.81 -23.26 -2.22
N TYR A 15 4.09 -23.57 -2.43
CA TYR A 15 4.57 -24.12 -3.69
C TYR A 15 3.90 -25.45 -4.02
N LEU A 16 3.77 -26.34 -3.03
CA LEU A 16 3.06 -27.61 -3.19
C LEU A 16 1.60 -27.37 -3.60
N CYS A 17 0.89 -26.49 -2.90
CA CYS A 17 -0.52 -26.19 -3.18
C CYS A 17 -0.76 -25.59 -4.58
N ASP A 18 0.11 -24.69 -5.04
CA ASP A 18 -0.08 -24.00 -6.31
C ASP A 18 0.48 -24.78 -7.52
N ARG A 19 1.73 -25.26 -7.39
CA ARG A 19 2.51 -25.82 -8.52
C ARG A 19 2.33 -27.30 -8.72
N THR A 20 1.90 -28.04 -7.70
CA THR A 20 1.59 -29.47 -7.86
C THR A 20 0.09 -29.70 -7.97
N ASN A 21 -0.30 -30.92 -8.32
CA ASN A 21 -1.70 -31.36 -8.31
C ASN A 21 -2.01 -32.18 -7.05
N PHE A 22 -1.20 -32.06 -6.01
CA PHE A 22 -1.40 -32.78 -4.75
C PHE A 22 -2.74 -32.42 -4.10
N PHE A 23 -3.19 -31.18 -4.28
CA PHE A 23 -4.51 -30.71 -3.88
C PHE A 23 -5.37 -30.42 -5.10
N MET A 24 -6.68 -30.65 -4.98
CA MET A 24 -7.64 -30.28 -6.02
C MET A 24 -7.67 -28.77 -6.19
N LYS A 25 -7.64 -28.33 -7.46
CA LYS A 25 -7.70 -26.92 -7.84
C LYS A 25 -9.14 -26.56 -8.17
N GLU A 26 -9.69 -25.63 -7.41
CA GLU A 26 -11.02 -25.09 -7.68
C GLU A 26 -10.91 -23.79 -8.49
N ASN A 27 -11.81 -23.61 -9.46
CA ASN A 27 -11.90 -22.35 -10.18
C ASN A 27 -12.59 -21.30 -9.31
N LYS A 28 -12.25 -20.04 -9.50
CA LYS A 28 -12.90 -18.93 -8.79
C LYS A 28 -14.33 -18.74 -9.30
N TYR A 29 -15.30 -19.09 -8.46
CA TYR A 29 -16.71 -18.81 -8.72
C TYR A 29 -17.21 -17.76 -7.72
N TYR A 30 -17.75 -16.68 -8.27
CA TYR A 30 -18.40 -15.66 -7.44
C TYR A 30 -19.79 -16.17 -7.01
N SER A 31 -20.06 -16.07 -5.72
CA SER A 31 -21.38 -16.17 -5.11
C SER A 31 -21.46 -15.11 -4.02
N GLU A 32 -22.63 -14.49 -3.87
CA GLU A 32 -22.85 -13.45 -2.85
C GLU A 32 -22.53 -13.96 -1.45
N TRP A 33 -22.94 -15.19 -1.14
CA TRP A 33 -22.67 -15.84 0.15
C TRP A 33 -21.17 -16.10 0.35
N SER A 34 -20.47 -16.55 -0.68
CA SER A 34 -19.02 -16.79 -0.62
C SER A 34 -18.22 -15.51 -0.38
N PHE A 35 -18.73 -14.34 -0.77
CA PHE A 35 -18.11 -13.05 -0.51
C PHE A 35 -18.52 -12.46 0.85
N TRP A 36 -19.82 -12.37 1.14
CA TRP A 36 -20.33 -11.68 2.32
C TRP A 36 -20.17 -12.48 3.62
N LEU A 37 -20.19 -13.82 3.57
CA LEU A 37 -20.01 -14.62 4.79
C LEU A 37 -18.62 -14.44 5.41
N PRO A 38 -17.50 -14.55 4.67
CA PRO A 38 -16.18 -14.30 5.25
C PRO A 38 -16.02 -12.85 5.75
N VAL A 39 -16.53 -11.87 5.01
CA VAL A 39 -16.49 -10.45 5.43
C VAL A 39 -17.28 -10.24 6.73
N GLY A 40 -18.52 -10.74 6.79
CA GLY A 40 -19.37 -10.64 7.97
C GLY A 40 -18.83 -11.42 9.17
N TYR A 41 -18.24 -12.60 8.95
CA TYR A 41 -17.64 -13.42 10.00
C TYR A 41 -16.47 -12.70 10.66
N VAL A 42 -15.53 -12.19 9.86
CA VAL A 42 -14.42 -11.40 10.40
C VAL A 42 -14.98 -10.16 11.09
N PHE A 43 -16.10 -9.60 10.63
CA PHE A 43 -16.63 -8.34 11.17
C PHE A 43 -17.19 -8.56 12.55
N ALA A 44 -17.93 -9.64 12.73
CA ALA A 44 -18.33 -10.13 14.03
C ALA A 44 -17.12 -10.40 14.92
N LEU A 45 -16.08 -11.11 14.43
CA LEU A 45 -14.86 -11.33 15.22
C LEU A 45 -14.19 -10.01 15.65
N GLY A 46 -14.09 -9.04 14.75
CA GLY A 46 -13.56 -7.71 15.07
C GLY A 46 -14.35 -7.05 16.18
N LEU A 47 -15.69 -7.09 16.12
CA LEU A 47 -16.56 -6.51 17.15
C LEU A 47 -16.46 -7.21 18.50
N PHE A 48 -16.39 -8.56 18.53
CA PHE A 48 -16.40 -9.33 19.78
C PHE A 48 -15.01 -9.49 20.41
N PHE A 49 -13.94 -9.44 19.61
CA PHE A 49 -12.54 -9.57 20.06
C PHE A 49 -11.77 -8.25 19.99
N THR A 50 -12.48 -7.12 20.06
CA THR A 50 -11.82 -5.83 20.33
C THR A 50 -11.44 -5.80 21.81
N ASP A 51 -10.15 -5.95 22.11
CA ASP A 51 -9.65 -5.61 23.44
C ASP A 51 -10.02 -4.15 23.74
N GLU A 52 -10.37 -3.84 25.00
CA GLU A 52 -10.42 -2.46 25.45
C GLU A 52 -9.03 -1.85 25.26
N SER A 53 -8.81 -1.21 24.11
CA SER A 53 -7.61 -0.44 23.85
C SER A 53 -7.53 0.60 24.95
N ARG A 54 -6.66 0.33 25.94
CA ARG A 54 -6.45 1.15 27.14
C ARG A 54 -6.66 2.63 26.82
N SER A 55 -7.79 3.14 27.32
CA SER A 55 -8.26 4.52 27.31
C SER A 55 -7.22 5.52 27.85
N SER A 56 -6.09 5.72 27.16
CA SER A 56 -4.94 6.42 27.77
C SER A 56 -4.00 7.15 26.81
N SER A 57 -4.40 7.39 25.56
CA SER A 57 -3.69 8.37 24.72
C SER A 57 -4.71 9.20 23.98
N HIS A 58 -5.08 10.35 24.57
CA HIS A 58 -5.79 11.51 24.01
C HIS A 58 -6.57 11.26 22.71
N SER A 59 -7.89 11.51 22.72
CA SER A 59 -8.78 11.54 21.55
C SER A 59 -8.25 12.46 20.43
N ARG A 60 -7.30 11.94 19.66
CA ARG A 60 -6.78 12.57 18.47
C ARG A 60 -7.51 11.97 17.28
N VAL A 61 -7.90 12.85 16.36
CA VAL A 61 -8.43 12.45 15.06
C VAL A 61 -7.44 11.46 14.42
N LEU A 62 -7.94 10.30 13.97
CA LEU A 62 -7.18 9.20 13.35
C LEU A 62 -6.05 8.64 14.25
N ASN A 63 -6.40 8.01 15.36
CA ASN A 63 -5.43 7.32 16.20
C ASN A 63 -4.68 6.23 15.40
N ARG A 64 -3.41 5.98 15.74
CA ARG A 64 -2.58 4.97 15.12
C ARG A 64 -3.20 3.57 15.21
N ASP A 65 -3.82 3.24 16.34
CA ASP A 65 -4.39 1.91 16.55
C ASP A 65 -5.66 1.74 15.69
N GLN A 66 -6.55 2.74 15.67
CA GLN A 66 -7.72 2.78 14.77
C GLN A 66 -7.33 2.69 13.28
N THR A 67 -6.30 3.43 12.87
CA THR A 67 -5.84 3.39 11.47
C THR A 67 -5.17 2.06 11.10
N ASN A 68 -4.52 1.38 12.04
CA ASN A 68 -3.98 0.04 11.82
C ASN A 68 -5.09 -1.01 11.71
N GLU A 69 -6.09 -0.94 12.58
CA GLU A 69 -7.28 -1.81 12.52
C GLU A 69 -8.00 -1.63 11.18
N TRP A 70 -8.27 -0.39 10.79
CA TRP A 70 -8.92 -0.09 9.52
C TRP A 70 -8.11 -0.58 8.31
N LYS A 71 -6.77 -0.46 8.34
CA LYS A 71 -5.91 -1.03 7.30
C LYS A 71 -5.98 -2.56 7.24
N GLY A 72 -5.97 -3.24 8.39
CA GLY A 72 -6.14 -4.68 8.46
C GLY A 72 -7.49 -5.13 7.91
N TRP A 73 -8.54 -4.39 8.27
CA TRP A 73 -9.89 -4.56 7.74
C TRP A 73 -9.95 -4.47 6.21
N MET A 74 -9.37 -3.42 5.64
CA MET A 74 -9.29 -3.25 4.19
C MET A 74 -8.52 -4.39 3.52
N GLN A 75 -7.37 -4.79 4.09
CA GLN A 75 -6.57 -5.89 3.54
C GLN A 75 -7.35 -7.20 3.51
N LEU A 76 -8.13 -7.50 4.55
CA LEU A 76 -8.94 -8.71 4.59
C LEU A 76 -10.05 -8.70 3.53
N VAL A 77 -10.77 -7.58 3.38
CA VAL A 77 -11.82 -7.46 2.36
C VAL A 77 -11.22 -7.58 0.95
N ILE A 78 -10.05 -6.97 0.70
CA ILE A 78 -9.32 -7.11 -0.56
C ILE A 78 -8.92 -8.57 -0.81
N LEU A 79 -8.49 -9.31 0.23
CA LEU A 79 -8.16 -10.73 0.09
C LEU A 79 -9.39 -11.58 -0.25
N VAL A 80 -10.51 -11.40 0.45
CA VAL A 80 -11.77 -12.11 0.16
C VAL A 80 -12.22 -11.81 -1.27
N TYR A 81 -12.15 -10.54 -1.69
CA TYR A 81 -12.43 -10.12 -3.07
C TYR A 81 -11.58 -10.87 -4.11
N GLN A 82 -10.27 -11.00 -3.87
CA GLN A 82 -9.35 -11.70 -4.79
C GLN A 82 -9.56 -13.21 -4.83
N VAL A 83 -9.88 -13.83 -3.69
CA VAL A 83 -10.12 -15.28 -3.59
C VAL A 83 -11.42 -15.67 -4.27
N THR A 84 -12.49 -14.91 -4.01
CA THR A 84 -13.84 -15.19 -4.55
C THR A 84 -14.03 -14.76 -6.01
N GLY A 85 -13.10 -13.98 -6.57
CA GLY A 85 -13.23 -13.49 -7.94
C GLY A 85 -14.38 -12.49 -8.11
N ALA A 86 -14.69 -11.72 -7.05
CA ALA A 86 -15.79 -10.75 -7.02
C ALA A 86 -15.57 -9.52 -7.92
N SER A 87 -14.48 -9.47 -8.70
CA SER A 87 -14.19 -8.43 -9.69
C SER A 87 -15.26 -8.29 -10.77
N LYS A 88 -16.03 -9.36 -11.03
CA LYS A 88 -17.11 -9.37 -12.01
C LYS A 88 -18.35 -8.55 -11.58
N VAL A 89 -18.48 -8.27 -10.28
CA VAL A 89 -19.62 -7.54 -9.73
C VAL A 89 -19.24 -6.08 -9.54
N LEU A 90 -19.82 -5.21 -10.37
CA LEU A 90 -19.45 -3.79 -10.43
C LEU A 90 -19.56 -3.06 -9.08
N PRO A 91 -20.64 -3.20 -8.27
CA PRO A 91 -20.71 -2.56 -6.96
C PRO A 91 -19.58 -2.96 -6.01
N ILE A 92 -19.23 -4.25 -5.97
CA ILE A 92 -18.16 -4.77 -5.11
C ILE A 92 -16.79 -4.27 -5.62
N TYR A 93 -16.59 -4.30 -6.94
CA TYR A 93 -15.40 -3.72 -7.55
C TYR A 93 -15.21 -2.25 -7.15
N MET A 94 -16.26 -1.43 -7.28
CA MET A 94 -16.21 -0.01 -6.89
C MET A 94 -15.91 0.18 -5.41
N LEU A 95 -16.51 -0.63 -4.52
CA LEU A 95 -16.21 -0.61 -3.09
C LEU A 95 -14.74 -0.92 -2.82
N VAL A 96 -14.22 -2.02 -3.38
CA VAL A 96 -12.83 -2.42 -3.18
C VAL A 96 -11.86 -1.38 -3.73
N ARG A 97 -12.17 -0.73 -4.86
CA ARG A 97 -11.39 0.41 -5.36
C ARG A 97 -11.38 1.58 -4.37
N ALA A 98 -12.51 1.89 -3.75
CA ALA A 98 -12.57 2.91 -2.69
C ALA A 98 -11.74 2.52 -1.46
N LEU A 99 -11.71 1.22 -1.08
CA LEU A 99 -10.87 0.73 0.01
C LEU A 99 -9.37 0.83 -0.33
N VAL A 100 -8.96 0.50 -1.56
CA VAL A 100 -7.56 0.66 -2.00
C VAL A 100 -7.12 2.13 -1.93
N SER A 101 -7.95 3.04 -2.45
CA SER A 101 -7.70 4.48 -2.36
C SER A 101 -7.63 4.97 -0.91
N SER A 102 -8.53 4.51 -0.04
CA SER A 102 -8.53 4.83 1.39
C SER A 102 -7.30 4.27 2.12
N TYR A 103 -6.81 3.09 1.72
CA TYR A 103 -5.56 2.52 2.25
C TYR A 103 -4.35 3.38 1.90
N LEU A 104 -4.28 3.87 0.66
CA LEU A 104 -3.22 4.79 0.22
C LEU A 104 -3.31 6.12 0.95
N PHE A 105 -4.51 6.69 1.11
CA PHE A 105 -4.75 7.89 1.91
C PHE A 105 -4.22 7.74 3.34
N LEU A 106 -4.60 6.67 4.05
CA LEU A 106 -4.13 6.43 5.43
C LEU A 106 -2.64 6.10 5.50
N THR A 107 -2.04 5.62 4.42
CA THR A 107 -0.60 5.42 4.31
C THR A 107 0.12 6.76 4.16
N GLY A 108 -0.41 7.67 3.34
CA GLY A 108 0.02 9.05 3.24
C GLY A 108 -0.02 9.75 4.57
N TYR A 109 -1.20 9.76 5.19
CA TYR A 109 -1.44 10.38 6.48
C TYR A 109 -0.49 9.88 7.57
N GLY A 110 -0.38 8.55 7.74
CA GLY A 110 0.46 7.98 8.80
C GLY A 110 1.95 8.32 8.63
N HIS A 111 2.45 8.26 7.39
CA HIS A 111 3.86 8.56 7.12
C HIS A 111 4.17 10.05 7.17
N PHE A 112 3.27 10.89 6.66
CA PHE A 112 3.34 12.34 6.77
C PHE A 112 3.31 12.77 8.23
N TYR A 113 2.32 12.32 9.01
CA TYR A 113 2.19 12.67 10.42
C TYR A 113 3.44 12.32 11.24
N TYR A 114 4.04 11.15 10.98
CA TYR A 114 5.31 10.80 11.61
C TYR A 114 6.42 11.78 11.21
N THR A 115 6.58 12.08 9.91
CA THR A 115 7.63 13.00 9.43
C THR A 115 7.43 14.42 9.97
N TRP A 116 6.18 14.89 10.05
CA TRP A 116 5.82 16.16 10.66
C TRP A 116 6.20 16.22 12.14
N LYS A 117 5.88 15.15 12.89
CA LYS A 117 6.16 15.09 14.33
C LYS A 117 7.65 14.97 14.64
N THR A 118 8.37 14.14 13.90
CA THR A 118 9.76 13.75 14.22
C THR A 118 10.81 14.48 13.41
N GLY A 119 10.47 15.02 12.24
CA GLY A 119 11.45 15.51 11.25
C GLY A 119 12.32 14.42 10.63
N ASP A 120 12.09 13.13 10.94
CA ASP A 120 12.97 12.04 10.53
C ASP A 120 12.66 11.55 9.11
N THR A 121 13.50 12.00 8.17
CA THR A 121 13.55 11.56 6.76
C THR A 121 14.77 10.69 6.48
N GLY A 122 15.29 9.97 7.48
CA GLY A 122 16.47 9.12 7.33
C GLY A 122 16.25 7.92 6.39
N LEU A 123 17.30 7.57 5.62
CA LEU A 123 17.28 6.40 4.72
C LEU A 123 17.04 5.07 5.45
N VAL A 124 17.49 4.95 6.71
CA VAL A 124 17.28 3.74 7.52
C VAL A 124 15.78 3.48 7.73
N ARG A 125 15.00 4.53 7.98
CA ARG A 125 13.54 4.44 8.11
C ARG A 125 12.92 4.00 6.79
N TYR A 126 13.34 4.58 5.67
CA TYR A 126 12.87 4.21 4.34
C TYR A 126 13.06 2.72 4.07
N PHE A 127 14.28 2.19 4.25
CA PHE A 127 14.54 0.77 4.02
C PHE A 127 13.76 -0.14 4.97
N ARG A 128 13.55 0.27 6.23
CA ARG A 128 12.73 -0.50 7.18
C ARG A 128 11.27 -0.60 6.73
N VAL A 129 10.69 0.48 6.21
CA VAL A 129 9.31 0.50 5.71
C VAL A 129 9.18 -0.29 4.42
N ILE A 130 10.08 -0.07 3.45
CA ILE A 130 10.09 -0.82 2.18
C ILE A 130 10.27 -2.31 2.44
N PHE A 131 11.20 -2.71 3.30
CA PHE A 131 11.39 -4.10 3.67
C PHE A 131 10.11 -4.70 4.28
N ARG A 132 9.49 -4.01 5.25
CA ARG A 132 8.25 -4.49 5.88
C ARG A 132 7.11 -4.67 4.89
N LEU A 133 6.95 -3.76 3.92
CA LEU A 133 5.89 -3.83 2.90
C LEU A 133 6.14 -4.97 1.90
N ASN A 134 7.40 -5.20 1.52
CA ASN A 134 7.75 -6.02 0.37
C ASN A 134 8.26 -7.41 0.70
N PHE A 135 8.67 -7.67 1.95
CA PHE A 135 9.35 -8.90 2.33
C PHE A 135 8.60 -10.15 1.87
N LEU A 136 7.32 -10.27 2.22
CA LEU A 136 6.51 -11.44 1.84
C LEU A 136 6.32 -11.53 0.31
N THR A 137 5.97 -10.41 -0.33
CA THR A 137 5.72 -10.37 -1.78
C THR A 137 6.95 -10.76 -2.59
N VAL A 138 8.12 -10.24 -2.24
CA VAL A 138 9.37 -10.60 -2.92
C VAL A 138 9.70 -12.07 -2.73
N VAL A 139 9.55 -12.60 -1.51
CA VAL A 139 9.78 -14.03 -1.24
C VAL A 139 8.81 -14.91 -2.03
N LEU A 140 7.53 -14.51 -2.15
CA LEU A 140 6.54 -15.20 -2.97
C LEU A 140 6.89 -15.14 -4.47
N CYS A 141 7.26 -13.97 -5.00
CA CYS A 141 7.69 -13.82 -6.39
C CYS A 141 8.87 -14.73 -6.73
N LEU A 142 9.87 -14.81 -5.85
CA LEU A 142 11.03 -15.69 -6.01
C LEU A 142 10.64 -17.17 -5.95
N THR A 143 9.82 -17.56 -4.96
CA THR A 143 9.40 -18.96 -4.77
C THR A 143 8.51 -19.45 -5.92
N MET A 144 7.62 -18.58 -6.41
CA MET A 144 6.64 -18.91 -7.43
C MET A 144 7.11 -18.61 -8.85
N ASN A 145 8.30 -18.03 -9.03
CA ASN A 145 8.79 -17.55 -10.32
C ASN A 145 7.74 -16.67 -11.05
N ARG A 146 7.28 -15.62 -10.37
CA ARG A 146 6.30 -14.65 -10.91
C ARG A 146 6.88 -13.24 -10.86
N PRO A 147 6.56 -12.39 -11.85
CA PRO A 147 7.00 -11.00 -11.85
C PRO A 147 6.40 -10.25 -10.66
N TYR A 148 7.08 -9.19 -10.22
CA TYR A 148 6.68 -8.40 -9.05
C TYR A 148 5.29 -7.77 -9.21
N GLN A 149 4.91 -7.38 -10.44
CA GLN A 149 3.59 -6.83 -10.75
C GLN A 149 2.42 -7.83 -10.61
N PHE A 150 2.68 -9.13 -10.48
CA PHE A 150 1.62 -10.11 -10.20
C PHE A 150 0.87 -9.77 -8.89
N TYR A 151 1.56 -9.13 -7.93
CA TYR A 151 0.98 -8.66 -6.68
C TYR A 151 0.78 -7.13 -6.68
N SER A 152 0.14 -6.58 -7.73
CA SER A 152 0.13 -5.14 -8.09
C SER A 152 -0.14 -4.14 -6.95
N PHE A 153 -0.91 -4.51 -5.94
CA PHE A 153 -1.16 -3.68 -4.76
C PHE A 153 0.10 -3.27 -3.99
N ILE A 154 1.06 -4.20 -3.79
CA ILE A 154 2.27 -3.94 -3.00
C ILE A 154 3.29 -3.05 -3.75
N PRO A 155 3.58 -3.26 -5.04
CA PRO A 155 4.29 -2.30 -5.89
C PRO A 155 3.67 -0.91 -5.84
N LEU A 156 2.34 -0.82 -5.90
CA LEU A 156 1.63 0.46 -5.88
C LEU A 156 1.85 1.22 -4.56
N VAL A 157 1.62 0.58 -3.41
CA VAL A 157 1.84 1.20 -2.09
C VAL A 157 3.31 1.60 -1.92
N SER A 158 4.24 0.75 -2.33
CA SER A 158 5.68 1.00 -2.23
C SER A 158 6.13 2.17 -3.10
N PHE A 159 5.57 2.29 -4.30
CA PHE A 159 5.80 3.42 -5.20
C PHE A 159 5.33 4.74 -4.58
N TRP A 160 4.09 4.80 -4.09
CA TRP A 160 3.54 6.01 -3.47
C TRP A 160 4.30 6.42 -2.22
N TYR A 161 4.68 5.45 -1.38
CA TYR A 161 5.53 5.72 -0.22
C TYR A 161 6.92 6.23 -0.63
N THR A 162 7.53 5.66 -1.67
CA THR A 162 8.85 6.11 -2.18
C THR A 162 8.77 7.53 -2.73
N LEU A 163 7.74 7.84 -3.52
CA LEU A 163 7.53 9.18 -4.07
C LEU A 163 7.33 10.21 -2.96
N MET A 164 6.52 9.89 -1.95
CA MET A 164 6.36 10.74 -0.76
C MET A 164 7.70 10.92 -0.03
N PHE A 165 8.44 9.84 0.22
CA PHE A 165 9.73 9.90 0.91
C PHE A 165 10.72 10.80 0.18
N VAL A 166 10.87 10.66 -1.15
CA VAL A 166 11.78 11.48 -1.96
C VAL A 166 11.42 12.96 -1.84
N ILE A 167 10.15 13.34 -1.98
CA ILE A 167 9.72 14.74 -1.88
C ILE A 167 10.01 15.34 -0.50
N PHE A 168 9.83 14.56 0.56
CA PHE A 168 10.11 15.01 1.92
C PHE A 168 11.59 15.00 2.27
N ALA A 169 12.39 14.13 1.64
CA ALA A 169 13.84 14.09 1.80
C ALA A 169 14.58 15.20 1.04
N LEU A 170 14.00 15.73 -0.04
CA LEU A 170 14.57 16.87 -0.75
C LEU A 170 14.54 18.14 0.14
N PRO A 171 15.54 19.03 0.04
CA PRO A 171 15.47 20.35 0.67
C PRO A 171 14.24 21.13 0.19
N PRO A 172 13.60 21.97 1.02
CA PRO A 172 13.91 22.26 2.43
C PRO A 172 13.42 21.14 3.37
N HIS A 173 14.21 20.86 4.41
CA HIS A 173 13.90 19.85 5.41
C HIS A 173 12.90 20.38 6.44
N ILE A 174 11.95 19.54 6.85
CA ILE A 174 10.98 19.86 7.90
C ILE A 174 11.63 19.60 9.24
N THR A 175 11.60 20.57 10.15
CA THR A 175 12.09 20.34 11.51
C THR A 175 11.00 19.67 12.35
N PRO A 176 11.31 19.07 13.50
CA PRO A 176 10.30 18.41 14.32
C PRO A 176 9.21 19.38 14.80
N SER A 177 7.96 18.93 14.91
CA SER A 177 6.82 19.76 15.35
C SER A 177 6.99 20.39 16.74
N SER A 178 7.87 19.86 17.59
CA SER A 178 8.23 20.49 18.87
C SER A 178 9.02 21.79 18.71
N SER A 179 9.62 22.02 17.53
CA SER A 179 10.53 23.14 17.26
C SER A 179 9.92 24.22 16.34
N HIS A 180 8.67 24.03 15.92
CA HIS A 180 7.91 24.97 15.11
C HIS A 180 6.43 24.99 15.52
N THR A 181 5.99 26.12 16.04
CA THR A 181 4.58 26.50 16.16
C THR A 181 4.24 27.54 15.09
N MET A 182 2.97 27.69 14.75
CA MET A 182 2.48 28.65 13.75
C MET A 182 3.00 30.08 14.00
N GLU A 183 3.20 30.45 15.27
CA GLU A 183 3.73 31.75 15.68
C GLU A 183 5.25 31.90 15.54
N THR A 184 5.99 30.78 15.60
CA THR A 184 7.47 30.80 15.65
C THR A 184 8.11 30.60 14.28
N LYS A 185 7.60 29.66 13.46
CA LYS A 185 8.18 29.30 12.16
C LYS A 185 7.07 28.98 11.14
N PRO A 186 6.27 29.98 10.71
CA PRO A 186 5.18 29.76 9.76
C PRO A 186 5.65 29.23 8.40
N TYR A 187 6.90 29.51 8.00
CA TYR A 187 7.48 29.06 6.73
C TYR A 187 7.48 27.54 6.54
N GLN A 188 7.40 26.72 7.61
CA GLN A 188 7.35 25.26 7.47
C GLN A 188 6.05 24.76 6.85
N TYR A 189 4.93 25.41 7.16
CA TYR A 189 3.65 25.12 6.52
C TYR A 189 3.70 25.45 5.03
N LEU A 190 4.35 26.57 4.66
CA LEU A 190 4.58 26.93 3.27
C LEU A 190 5.47 25.89 2.56
N TYR A 191 6.53 25.40 3.21
CA TYR A 191 7.37 24.34 2.64
C TYR A 191 6.60 23.05 2.38
N ILE A 192 5.68 22.66 3.25
CA ILE A 192 4.80 21.51 3.00
C ILE A 192 3.87 21.80 1.83
N ALA A 193 3.22 22.96 1.80
CA ALA A 193 2.34 23.32 0.71
C ALA A 193 3.08 23.27 -0.64
N ILE A 194 4.30 23.81 -0.71
CA ILE A 194 5.15 23.74 -1.90
C ILE A 194 5.49 22.30 -2.26
N LYS A 195 5.84 21.44 -1.29
CA LYS A 195 6.13 20.02 -1.52
C LYS A 195 4.90 19.26 -2.03
N VAL A 196 3.71 19.51 -1.47
CA VAL A 196 2.45 18.90 -1.90
C VAL A 196 2.06 19.36 -3.30
N ILE A 197 2.17 20.67 -3.59
CA ILE A 197 1.93 21.21 -4.93
C ILE A 197 2.91 20.58 -5.92
N GLY A 198 4.21 20.52 -5.60
CA GLY A 198 5.22 19.88 -6.43
C GLY A 198 4.90 18.40 -6.70
N LEU A 199 4.46 17.67 -5.68
CA LEU A 199 4.03 16.28 -5.84
C LEU A 199 2.80 16.16 -6.76
N LEU A 200 1.79 17.00 -6.60
CA LEU A 200 0.62 17.06 -7.49
C LEU A 200 1.00 17.43 -8.93
N THR A 201 1.95 18.35 -9.12
CA THR A 201 2.48 18.71 -10.44
C THR A 201 3.17 17.51 -11.09
N ILE A 202 4.05 16.81 -10.36
CA ILE A 202 4.73 15.61 -10.87
C ILE A 202 3.72 14.55 -11.30
N VAL A 203 2.72 14.27 -10.47
CA VAL A 203 1.64 13.32 -10.80
C VAL A 203 0.86 13.79 -12.03
N THR A 204 0.53 15.07 -12.12
CA THR A 204 -0.21 15.60 -13.27
C THR A 204 0.61 15.48 -14.55
N VAL A 205 1.91 15.79 -14.53
CA VAL A 205 2.80 15.65 -15.69
C VAL A 205 2.88 14.19 -16.15
N LEU A 206 3.04 13.25 -15.21
CA LEU A 206 3.04 11.81 -15.50
C LEU A 206 1.71 11.33 -16.08
N TYR A 207 0.59 11.90 -15.62
CA TYR A 207 -0.75 11.58 -16.10
C TYR A 207 -1.03 12.12 -17.51
N MET A 208 -0.51 13.31 -17.84
CA MET A 208 -0.78 13.98 -19.12
C MET A 208 -0.20 13.23 -20.33
N SER A 209 0.84 12.44 -20.15
CA SER A 209 1.49 11.72 -21.25
C SER A 209 1.78 10.26 -20.89
N GLU A 210 0.97 9.34 -21.42
CA GLU A 210 1.19 7.90 -21.30
C GLU A 210 2.55 7.49 -21.91
N VAL A 211 2.95 8.10 -23.03
CA VAL A 211 4.25 7.82 -23.66
C VAL A 211 5.40 8.23 -22.74
N PHE A 212 5.31 9.38 -22.07
CA PHE A 212 6.32 9.81 -21.10
C PHE A 212 6.36 8.87 -19.89
N PHE A 213 5.19 8.48 -19.37
CA PHE A 213 5.08 7.49 -18.31
C PHE A 213 5.77 6.17 -18.69
N GLN A 214 5.41 5.59 -19.83
CA GLN A 214 6.01 4.34 -20.31
C GLN A 214 7.52 4.44 -20.46
N LYS A 215 8.03 5.55 -21.03
CA LYS A 215 9.48 5.78 -21.14
C LYS A 215 10.16 5.77 -19.78
N ILE A 216 9.58 6.40 -18.77
CA ILE A 216 10.14 6.38 -17.41
C ILE A 216 10.17 4.95 -16.87
N PHE A 217 9.03 4.27 -16.84
CA PHE A 217 8.87 3.02 -16.11
C PHE A 217 9.45 1.78 -16.83
N VAL A 218 9.59 1.82 -18.16
CA VAL A 218 10.21 0.74 -18.96
C VAL A 218 11.73 0.90 -19.10
N THR A 219 12.29 2.03 -18.64
CA THR A 219 13.75 2.25 -18.65
C THR A 219 14.46 1.37 -17.61
N ARG A 220 15.63 0.85 -17.96
CA ARG A 220 16.49 0.11 -17.02
C ARG A 220 17.14 1.10 -16.03
N PRO A 221 17.30 0.75 -14.75
CA PRO A 221 17.29 -0.60 -14.18
C PRO A 221 15.94 -1.10 -13.65
N TRP A 222 14.92 -0.25 -13.53
CA TRP A 222 13.69 -0.59 -12.80
C TRP A 222 12.58 -1.23 -13.63
N LYS A 223 12.75 -1.42 -14.95
CA LYS A 223 11.78 -2.10 -15.84
C LYS A 223 11.14 -3.35 -15.20
N ALA A 224 11.96 -4.23 -14.61
CA ALA A 224 11.51 -5.49 -14.03
C ALA A 224 10.53 -5.33 -12.85
N LEU A 225 10.46 -4.14 -12.23
CA LEU A 225 9.55 -3.86 -11.13
C LEU A 225 8.13 -3.49 -11.60
N PHE A 226 7.99 -2.99 -12.83
CA PHE A 226 6.75 -2.35 -13.31
C PHE A 226 6.10 -3.06 -14.47
N VAL A 227 6.67 -4.18 -14.89
CA VAL A 227 6.26 -4.91 -16.08
C VAL A 227 5.83 -6.33 -15.70
N ASN A 228 4.82 -6.83 -16.42
CA ASN A 228 4.28 -8.19 -16.26
C ASN A 228 5.16 -9.26 -16.94
N ALA A 229 4.74 -10.52 -16.88
CA ALA A 229 5.47 -11.65 -17.46
C ALA A 229 5.62 -11.52 -18.99
N ASP A 230 4.64 -10.90 -19.64
CA ASP A 230 4.58 -10.68 -21.09
C ASP A 230 5.23 -9.36 -21.53
N ASP A 231 6.05 -8.77 -20.66
CA ASP A 231 6.71 -7.50 -20.89
C ASP A 231 5.75 -6.28 -21.05
N ASP A 232 4.50 -6.41 -20.58
CA ASP A 232 3.45 -5.39 -20.62
C ASP A 232 3.38 -4.50 -19.35
N ILE A 233 3.20 -3.19 -19.55
CA ILE A 233 3.09 -2.14 -18.54
C ILE A 233 1.64 -1.64 -18.33
N HIS A 234 0.69 -2.02 -19.19
CA HIS A 234 -0.66 -1.47 -19.16
C HIS A 234 -1.35 -1.64 -17.80
N GLN A 235 -1.18 -2.79 -17.14
CA GLN A 235 -1.72 -3.02 -15.81
C GLN A 235 -1.20 -2.01 -14.78
N TRP A 236 0.13 -1.76 -14.79
CA TRP A 236 0.75 -0.77 -13.91
C TRP A 236 0.23 0.64 -14.17
N TRP A 237 0.10 1.02 -15.45
CA TRP A 237 -0.48 2.31 -15.84
C TRP A 237 -1.91 2.47 -15.34
N LEU A 238 -2.75 1.44 -15.48
CA LEU A 238 -4.15 1.46 -15.02
C LEU A 238 -4.24 1.62 -13.51
N ASP A 239 -3.52 0.80 -12.74
CA ASP A 239 -3.52 0.84 -11.28
C ASP A 239 -3.00 2.19 -10.77
N TRP A 240 -1.92 2.70 -11.36
CA TRP A 240 -1.36 4.01 -11.02
C TRP A 240 -2.33 5.16 -11.35
N LYS A 241 -2.93 5.14 -12.54
CA LYS A 241 -3.87 6.17 -13.01
C LYS A 241 -5.11 6.27 -12.13
N GLN A 242 -5.61 5.14 -11.63
CA GLN A 242 -6.80 5.08 -10.79
C GLN A 242 -6.58 5.74 -9.42
N ASP A 243 -5.43 5.51 -8.77
CA ASP A 243 -5.16 6.00 -7.41
C ASP A 243 -4.19 7.21 -7.36
N ARG A 244 -4.04 7.92 -8.49
CA ARG A 244 -3.04 8.97 -8.70
C ARG A 244 -2.98 10.07 -7.62
N TYR A 245 -4.10 10.36 -6.96
CA TYR A 245 -4.15 11.41 -5.93
C TYR A 245 -4.39 10.91 -4.52
N SER A 246 -4.63 9.62 -4.33
CA SER A 246 -5.10 9.06 -3.06
C SER A 246 -4.09 9.27 -1.92
N MET A 247 -2.81 9.02 -2.20
CA MET A 247 -1.72 9.23 -1.23
C MET A 247 -1.52 10.73 -0.92
N THR A 248 -1.52 11.59 -1.94
CA THR A 248 -1.37 13.04 -1.79
C THR A 248 -2.47 13.67 -0.95
N TYR A 249 -3.71 13.22 -1.08
CA TYR A 249 -4.81 13.73 -0.25
C TYR A 249 -4.66 13.34 1.22
N GLY A 250 -3.87 12.31 1.53
CA GLY A 250 -3.56 11.94 2.91
C GLY A 250 -2.51 12.84 3.58
N ILE A 251 -1.77 13.63 2.82
CA ILE A 251 -0.71 14.55 3.28
C ILE A 251 -1.33 15.90 3.61
#